data_AF-A0A7Y3A0U5-F1
#
_entry.id   AF-A0A7Y3A0U5-F1
#
_cell.length_a   1.000
_cell.length_b   1.000
_cell.length_c   1.000
_cell.angle_alpha   90.00
_cell.angle_beta   90.00
_cell.angle_gamma   90.00
#
_symmetry.space_group_name_H-M   'P 1'
#
loop_
_entity.id
_entity.type
_entity.pdbx_description
1 polymer ?
#
loop_
_entity_poly.entity_id
_entity_poly.type
_entity_poly.pdbx_seq_one_letter_code
_entity_poly.pdbx_strand_id
1 'polypeptide(L)'
;MKRALLIVLLLFACHIQAQVGIGTTTPLSTLDINGNLSVKVVTLNGGAPFNATQIDDGVYINLIPSSGAQEFILPDPRTYPGRVYILRNIENTQQADIYTQGAAQGVLMFAGDSSTGVGVVNMTTAVGPGNPTKTLIFVSDGANWTYGHLGF
;
A
#
# COMPACT_ATOMS: atom_id res chain seq x y z
N MET A 1 48.09 7.50 -23.14
CA MET A 1 47.69 6.56 -22.06
C MET A 1 47.27 7.28 -20.77
N LYS A 2 48.11 8.12 -20.15
CA LYS A 2 47.78 8.81 -18.88
C LYS A 2 46.52 9.69 -18.93
N ARG A 3 46.30 10.45 -20.01
CA ARG A 3 45.09 11.28 -20.19
C ARG A 3 43.81 10.45 -20.38
N ALA A 4 43.91 9.33 -21.09
CA ALA A 4 42.79 8.40 -21.25
C ALA A 4 42.45 7.72 -19.91
N LEU A 5 43.46 7.32 -19.14
CA LEU A 5 43.28 6.77 -17.80
C LEU A 5 42.58 7.76 -16.86
N LEU A 6 42.93 9.05 -16.94
CA LEU A 6 42.31 10.11 -16.13
C LEU A 6 40.83 10.32 -16.48
N ILE A 7 40.48 10.31 -17.77
CA ILE A 7 39.09 10.45 -18.24
C ILE A 7 38.25 9.26 -17.75
N VAL A 8 38.79 8.05 -17.84
CA VAL A 8 38.11 6.84 -17.32
C VAL A 8 37.91 6.93 -15.81
N LEU A 9 38.92 7.41 -15.06
CA LEU A 9 38.82 7.59 -13.61
C LEU A 9 37.75 8.63 -13.22
N LEU A 10 37.65 9.73 -13.98
CA LEU A 10 36.65 10.79 -13.77
C LEU A 10 35.22 10.31 -14.09
N LEU A 11 35.05 9.47 -15.11
CA LEU A 11 33.76 8.87 -15.43
C LEU A 11 33.29 7.89 -14.35
N PHE A 12 34.20 7.14 -13.71
CA PHE A 12 33.89 6.26 -12.58
C PHE A 12 33.63 7.01 -11.26
N ALA A 13 34.18 8.22 -11.09
CA ALA A 13 33.91 9.05 -9.90
C ALA A 13 32.52 9.73 -9.91
N CYS A 14 31.87 9.79 -11.08
CA CYS A 14 30.54 10.35 -11.22
C CYS A 14 29.48 9.33 -10.77
N HIS A 15 29.05 9.41 -9.51
CA HIS A 15 27.85 8.71 -9.05
C HIS A 15 26.63 9.37 -9.69
N ILE A 16 26.19 8.85 -10.83
CA ILE A 16 24.93 9.26 -11.45
C ILE A 16 23.81 8.63 -10.60
N GLN A 17 23.20 9.41 -9.70
CA GLN A 17 21.95 8.99 -9.08
C GLN A 17 20.88 8.91 -10.18
N ALA A 18 20.30 7.73 -10.35
CA ALA A 18 19.21 7.52 -11.30
C ALA A 18 17.91 8.13 -10.75
N GLN A 19 17.80 9.45 -10.83
CA GLN A 19 16.54 10.15 -10.57
C GLN A 19 15.68 10.09 -11.83
N VAL A 20 14.38 9.82 -11.65
CA VAL A 20 13.39 9.78 -12.73
C VAL A 20 12.47 10.99 -12.58
N GLY A 21 12.71 12.00 -13.40
CA GLY A 21 11.80 13.15 -13.55
C GLY A 21 10.87 12.96 -14.74
N ILE A 22 9.56 13.07 -14.52
CA ILE A 22 8.53 13.09 -15.56
C ILE A 22 7.90 14.49 -15.57
N GLY A 23 8.03 15.21 -16.69
CA GLY A 23 7.56 16.60 -16.78
C GLY A 23 8.42 17.63 -16.02
N THR A 24 9.61 17.24 -15.55
CA THR A 24 10.59 18.11 -14.89
C THR A 24 12.02 17.70 -15.25
N THR A 25 12.91 18.68 -15.45
CA THR A 25 14.35 18.45 -15.67
C THR A 25 15.17 18.60 -14.38
N THR A 26 14.54 19.04 -13.29
CA THR A 26 15.15 19.23 -11.98
C THR A 26 14.32 18.48 -10.92
N PRO A 27 14.29 17.14 -10.96
CA PRO A 27 13.53 16.35 -10.00
C PRO A 27 14.02 16.62 -8.56
N LEU A 28 13.08 16.83 -7.63
CA LEU A 28 13.37 17.07 -6.21
C LEU A 28 13.29 15.80 -5.35
N SER A 29 12.87 14.69 -5.95
CA SER A 29 12.77 13.35 -5.36
C SER A 29 13.29 12.31 -6.34
N THR A 30 13.63 11.10 -5.87
CA THR A 30 14.12 10.01 -6.73
C THR A 30 13.15 9.67 -7.86
N LEU A 31 11.85 9.74 -7.60
CA LEU A 31 10.80 9.78 -8.59
C LEU A 31 10.03 11.08 -8.40
N ASP A 32 10.00 11.92 -9.42
CA ASP A 32 9.30 13.20 -9.42
C ASP A 32 8.40 13.30 -10.66
N ILE A 33 7.11 13.56 -10.45
CA ILE A 33 6.10 13.66 -11.50
C ILE A 33 5.47 15.04 -11.39
N ASN A 34 5.87 15.96 -12.27
CA ASN A 34 5.25 17.27 -12.39
C ASN A 34 4.05 17.20 -13.35
N GLY A 35 3.05 16.43 -12.95
CA GLY A 35 1.86 16.10 -13.73
C GLY A 35 0.92 15.19 -12.93
N ASN A 36 -0.02 14.53 -13.61
CA ASN A 36 -0.92 13.57 -12.95
C ASN A 36 -0.26 12.19 -12.81
N LEU A 37 -0.42 11.56 -11.64
CA LEU A 37 -0.10 10.16 -11.44
C LEU A 37 -1.36 9.31 -11.59
N SER A 38 -1.43 8.51 -12.64
CA SER A 38 -2.43 7.44 -12.77
C SER A 38 -1.85 6.15 -12.23
N VAL A 39 -2.57 5.50 -11.33
CA VAL A 39 -2.22 4.16 -10.82
C VAL A 39 -3.20 3.13 -11.34
N LYS A 40 -2.76 1.87 -11.42
CA LYS A 40 -3.65 0.76 -11.75
C LYS A 40 -4.77 0.67 -10.72
N VAL A 41 -6.01 0.61 -11.22
CA VAL A 41 -7.20 0.32 -10.42
C VAL A 41 -7.51 -1.16 -10.55
N VAL A 42 -7.61 -1.85 -9.43
CA VAL A 42 -7.99 -3.27 -9.36
C VAL A 42 -9.33 -3.39 -8.66
N THR A 43 -10.13 -4.38 -9.03
CA THR A 43 -11.41 -4.69 -8.37
C THR A 43 -11.40 -6.15 -7.94
N LEU A 44 -11.68 -6.40 -6.67
CA LEU A 44 -11.62 -7.73 -6.07
C LEU A 44 -12.95 -8.07 -5.38
N ASN A 45 -13.44 -9.30 -5.61
CA ASN A 45 -14.53 -9.86 -4.82
C ASN A 45 -14.00 -10.39 -3.48
N GLY A 46 -14.80 -10.28 -2.42
CA GLY A 46 -14.44 -10.81 -1.11
C GLY A 46 -14.29 -12.32 -1.10
N GLY A 47 -13.42 -12.82 -0.22
CA GLY A 47 -13.20 -14.23 0.03
C GLY A 47 -14.09 -14.74 1.16
N ALA A 48 -14.40 -16.03 1.14
CA ALA A 48 -15.12 -16.71 2.21
C ALA A 48 -14.29 -16.77 3.50
N PRO A 49 -14.91 -17.02 4.67
CA PRO A 49 -14.18 -17.18 5.92
C PRO A 49 -13.01 -18.17 5.81
N PHE A 50 -11.83 -17.75 6.27
CA PHE A 50 -10.58 -18.50 6.20
C PHE A 50 -10.02 -18.71 4.78
N ASN A 51 -10.61 -18.08 3.77
CA ASN A 51 -10.17 -18.09 2.39
C ASN A 51 -10.27 -16.68 1.79
N ALA A 52 -9.66 -15.73 2.49
CA ALA A 52 -9.62 -14.34 2.13
C ALA A 52 -9.00 -14.11 0.74
N THR A 53 -9.56 -13.16 -0.02
CA THR A 53 -9.03 -12.78 -1.33
C THR A 53 -7.73 -12.01 -1.16
N GLN A 54 -6.64 -12.47 -1.79
CA GLN A 54 -5.33 -11.82 -1.71
C GLN A 54 -5.31 -10.47 -2.45
N ILE A 55 -4.64 -9.48 -1.84
CA ILE A 55 -4.36 -8.17 -2.42
C ILE A 55 -2.87 -8.09 -2.76
N ASP A 56 -2.49 -8.35 -4.01
CA ASP A 56 -1.08 -8.41 -4.45
C ASP A 56 -0.76 -7.57 -5.70
N ASP A 57 -1.74 -6.85 -6.24
CA ASP A 57 -1.63 -6.14 -7.52
C ASP A 57 -2.32 -4.78 -7.46
N GLY A 58 -1.63 -3.73 -7.92
CA GLY A 58 -2.12 -2.35 -7.96
C GLY A 58 -1.87 -1.55 -6.68
N VAL A 59 -2.36 -0.31 -6.69
CA VAL A 59 -2.31 0.61 -5.53
C VAL A 59 -3.72 0.96 -5.08
N TYR A 60 -4.62 1.29 -6.02
CA TYR A 60 -6.01 1.60 -5.71
C TYR A 60 -6.89 0.38 -5.98
N ILE A 61 -7.52 -0.15 -4.93
CA ILE A 61 -8.24 -1.42 -4.96
C ILE A 61 -9.69 -1.18 -4.54
N ASN A 62 -10.62 -1.43 -5.45
CA ASN A 62 -12.04 -1.53 -5.14
C ASN A 62 -12.33 -2.92 -4.56
N LEU A 63 -12.98 -2.94 -3.40
CA LEU A 63 -13.40 -4.15 -2.72
C LEU A 63 -14.90 -4.34 -2.86
N ILE A 64 -15.31 -5.55 -3.27
CA ILE A 64 -16.71 -5.97 -3.41
C ILE A 64 -16.95 -7.12 -2.42
N PRO A 65 -17.17 -6.83 -1.13
CA PRO A 65 -17.61 -7.85 -0.18
C PRO A 65 -19.05 -8.28 -0.46
N SER A 66 -19.35 -9.55 -0.24
CA SER A 66 -20.70 -10.11 -0.34
C SER A 66 -21.07 -10.89 0.93
N SER A 67 -22.34 -11.22 1.12
CA SER A 67 -22.76 -12.01 2.29
C SER A 67 -22.06 -13.38 2.26
N GLY A 68 -21.33 -13.70 3.33
CA GLY A 68 -20.53 -14.93 3.42
C GLY A 68 -19.18 -14.88 2.69
N ALA A 69 -18.81 -13.73 2.10
CA ALA A 69 -17.51 -13.53 1.47
C ALA A 69 -17.05 -12.07 1.60
N GLN A 70 -16.48 -11.74 2.76
CA GLN A 70 -16.13 -10.38 3.21
C GLN A 70 -14.62 -10.19 3.44
N GLU A 71 -13.84 -11.28 3.34
CA GLU A 71 -12.44 -11.27 3.76
C GLU A 71 -11.49 -10.95 2.61
N PHE A 72 -10.55 -10.05 2.87
CA PHE A 72 -9.42 -9.74 2.00
C PHE A 72 -8.13 -9.82 2.81
N ILE A 73 -7.00 -10.12 2.17
CA ILE A 73 -5.74 -10.29 2.88
C ILE A 73 -4.59 -9.54 2.20
N LEU A 74 -3.95 -8.67 2.98
CA LEU A 74 -2.71 -7.98 2.62
C LEU A 74 -1.52 -8.96 2.69
N PRO A 75 -0.48 -8.76 1.86
CA PRO A 75 0.71 -9.58 1.92
C PRO A 75 1.51 -9.29 3.20
N ASP A 76 2.51 -10.13 3.48
CA ASP A 76 3.37 -9.92 4.64
C ASP A 76 4.15 -8.59 4.48
N PRO A 77 3.95 -7.59 5.36
CA PRO A 77 4.55 -6.27 5.21
C PRO A 77 6.08 -6.32 5.26
N ARG A 78 6.66 -7.35 5.91
CA ARG A 78 8.11 -7.55 6.02
C ARG A 78 8.76 -7.92 4.69
N THR A 79 7.99 -8.55 3.80
CA THR A 79 8.46 -8.88 2.45
C THR A 79 8.33 -7.71 1.48
N TYR A 80 7.48 -6.73 1.82
CA TYR A 80 7.22 -5.56 1.00
C TYR A 80 7.25 -4.25 1.83
N PRO A 81 8.42 -3.87 2.39
CA PRO A 81 8.55 -2.63 3.14
C PRO A 81 8.19 -1.41 2.27
N GLY A 82 7.43 -0.46 2.82
CA GLY A 82 7.01 0.75 2.12
C GLY A 82 5.89 0.55 1.09
N ARG A 83 5.34 -0.66 0.93
CA ARG A 83 4.21 -0.91 0.04
C ARG A 83 2.97 -0.14 0.51
N VAL A 84 2.27 0.47 -0.44
CA VAL A 84 1.08 1.29 -0.20
C VAL A 84 -0.12 0.71 -0.93
N TYR A 85 -1.23 0.62 -0.22
CA TYR A 85 -2.54 0.31 -0.80
C TYR A 85 -3.57 1.35 -0.39
N ILE A 86 -4.45 1.69 -1.31
CA ILE A 86 -5.67 2.45 -1.07
C ILE A 86 -6.83 1.50 -1.32
N LEU A 87 -7.51 1.11 -0.26
CA LEU A 87 -8.61 0.15 -0.30
C LEU A 87 -9.91 0.91 -0.13
N ARG A 88 -10.82 0.76 -1.09
CA ARG A 88 -12.17 1.31 -1.02
C ARG A 88 -13.17 0.18 -1.06
N ASN A 89 -14.00 0.07 -0.02
CA ASN A 89 -15.20 -0.74 -0.14
C ASN A 89 -16.22 0.02 -0.98
N ILE A 90 -16.62 -0.56 -2.12
CA ILE A 90 -17.60 0.04 -3.03
C ILE A 90 -19.00 -0.56 -2.86
N GLU A 91 -19.17 -1.49 -1.93
CA GLU A 91 -20.46 -2.08 -1.58
C GLU A 91 -21.12 -1.35 -0.39
N ASN A 92 -22.43 -1.16 -0.50
CA ASN A 92 -23.18 -0.28 0.42
C ASN A 92 -23.69 -1.00 1.67
N THR A 93 -23.78 -2.33 1.64
CA THR A 93 -24.42 -3.11 2.71
C THR A 93 -23.49 -4.11 3.36
N GLN A 94 -22.38 -4.43 2.70
CA GLN A 94 -21.46 -5.46 3.15
C GLN A 94 -20.18 -4.81 3.64
N GLN A 95 -19.67 -5.37 4.71
CA GLN A 95 -18.41 -5.00 5.32
C GLN A 95 -17.26 -5.71 4.61
N ALA A 96 -16.13 -5.02 4.47
CA ALA A 96 -14.87 -5.64 4.13
C ALA A 96 -14.01 -5.80 5.39
N ASP A 97 -13.49 -7.00 5.61
CA ASP A 97 -12.55 -7.31 6.67
C ASP A 97 -11.16 -7.54 6.07
N ILE A 98 -10.19 -6.74 6.51
CA ILE A 98 -8.83 -6.77 5.99
C ILE A 98 -7.94 -7.50 6.98
N TYR A 99 -7.44 -8.65 6.55
CA TYR A 99 -6.44 -9.43 7.24
C TYR A 99 -5.04 -9.10 6.74
N THR A 100 -4.03 -9.61 7.43
CA THR A 100 -2.64 -9.59 6.97
C THR A 100 -2.06 -10.99 7.02
N GLN A 101 -1.27 -11.34 6.00
CA GLN A 101 -0.33 -12.45 6.12
C GLN A 101 0.68 -12.14 7.23
N GLY A 102 1.27 -13.20 7.82
CA GLY A 102 2.23 -13.05 8.92
C GLY A 102 1.60 -12.88 10.30
N ALA A 103 0.27 -12.84 10.43
CA ALA A 103 -0.42 -12.60 11.70
C ALA A 103 -0.06 -13.64 12.79
N ALA A 104 0.05 -14.92 12.41
CA ALA A 104 0.51 -15.98 13.32
C ALA A 104 1.97 -15.82 13.77
N GLN A 105 2.75 -14.96 13.08
CA GLN A 105 4.13 -14.61 13.40
C GLN A 105 4.24 -13.21 14.01
N GLY A 106 3.13 -12.63 14.48
CA GLY A 106 3.09 -11.36 15.21
C GLY A 106 2.95 -10.11 14.35
N VAL A 107 2.68 -10.23 13.05
CA VAL A 107 2.33 -9.06 12.21
C VAL A 107 0.97 -8.53 12.63
N LEU A 108 0.88 -7.23 12.86
CA LEU A 108 -0.36 -6.53 13.22
C LEU A 108 -0.62 -5.35 12.30
N MET A 109 -1.82 -4.78 12.42
CA MET A 109 -2.24 -3.54 11.78
C MET A 109 -2.50 -2.47 12.85
N PHE A 110 -1.91 -1.29 12.70
CA PHE A 110 -2.04 -0.16 13.64
C PHE A 110 -2.77 0.99 12.95
N ALA A 111 -3.79 1.55 13.59
CA ALA A 111 -4.35 2.82 13.14
C ALA A 111 -3.29 3.92 13.33
N GLY A 112 -3.27 4.92 12.44
CA GLY A 112 -2.25 5.98 12.45
C GLY A 112 -2.20 6.81 13.74
N ASP A 113 -3.23 6.74 14.58
CA ASP A 113 -3.37 7.41 15.88
C ASP A 113 -3.36 6.43 17.08
N SER A 114 -3.02 5.15 16.86
CA SER A 114 -3.07 4.11 17.89
C SER A 114 -1.77 3.31 17.99
N SER A 115 -1.36 3.00 19.22
CA SER A 115 -0.29 2.03 19.52
C SER A 115 -0.81 0.61 19.75
N THR A 116 -2.13 0.40 19.69
CA THR A 116 -2.75 -0.93 19.85
C THR A 116 -2.96 -1.55 18.48
N GLY A 117 -2.28 -2.66 18.21
CA GLY A 117 -2.38 -3.39 16.95
C GLY A 117 -3.57 -4.35 16.92
N VAL A 118 -4.15 -4.54 15.75
CA VAL A 118 -5.23 -5.49 15.48
C VAL A 118 -4.81 -6.52 14.44
N GLY A 119 -5.34 -7.74 14.53
CA GLY A 119 -5.13 -8.80 13.52
C GLY A 119 -6.06 -8.70 12.31
N VAL A 120 -7.13 -7.91 12.42
CA VAL A 120 -8.11 -7.66 11.35
C VAL A 120 -8.56 -6.20 11.43
N VAL A 121 -8.63 -5.54 10.28
CA VAL A 121 -9.18 -4.20 10.13
C VAL A 121 -10.55 -4.30 9.51
N ASN A 122 -11.54 -4.05 10.34
CA ASN A 122 -12.94 -4.05 9.97
C ASN A 122 -13.30 -2.71 9.34
N MET A 123 -13.53 -2.67 8.02
CA MET A 123 -13.76 -1.42 7.29
C MET A 123 -15.11 -0.77 7.61
N THR A 124 -15.83 -1.13 8.68
CA THR A 124 -17.01 -0.37 9.15
C THR A 124 -16.75 0.27 10.51
N THR A 125 -15.90 -0.32 11.34
CA THR A 125 -15.59 0.20 12.69
C THR A 125 -14.17 0.75 12.86
N ALA A 126 -13.25 0.44 11.96
CA ALA A 126 -11.80 0.69 12.11
C ALA A 126 -11.34 2.13 12.39
N VAL A 127 -12.16 3.17 12.10
CA VAL A 127 -11.74 4.59 12.17
C VAL A 127 -12.90 5.53 12.56
N GLY A 128 -13.89 5.03 13.31
CA GLY A 128 -15.11 5.79 13.64
C GLY A 128 -16.32 5.40 12.77
N PRO A 129 -17.43 6.17 12.83
CA PRO A 129 -18.79 5.67 12.70
C PRO A 129 -19.04 4.92 11.38
N GLY A 130 -19.10 3.60 11.48
CA GLY A 130 -20.15 2.77 10.89
C GLY A 130 -20.31 2.71 9.37
N ASN A 131 -19.54 3.44 8.56
CA ASN A 131 -19.80 3.48 7.12
C ASN A 131 -19.12 2.30 6.40
N PRO A 132 -19.87 1.38 5.76
CA PRO A 132 -19.28 0.29 5.00
C PRO A 132 -18.47 0.78 3.80
N THR A 133 -18.80 1.90 3.16
CA THR A 133 -18.17 2.35 1.90
C THR A 133 -16.90 3.20 2.08
N LYS A 134 -16.18 3.04 3.20
CA LYS A 134 -15.03 3.90 3.50
C LYS A 134 -13.81 3.56 2.64
N THR A 135 -12.89 4.52 2.57
CA THR A 135 -11.59 4.35 1.91
C THR A 135 -10.48 4.41 2.95
N LEU A 136 -9.66 3.37 3.03
CA LEU A 136 -8.50 3.33 3.93
C LEU A 136 -7.21 3.31 3.11
N ILE A 137 -6.20 3.99 3.60
CA ILE A 137 -4.81 3.82 3.14
C ILE A 137 -4.10 2.87 4.10
N PHE A 138 -3.33 1.93 3.55
CA PHE A 138 -2.44 1.03 4.26
C PHE A 138 -1.02 1.25 3.77
N VAL A 139 -0.07 1.35 4.70
CA VAL A 139 1.36 1.53 4.41
C VAL A 139 2.14 0.53 5.26
N SER A 140 2.98 -0.27 4.60
CA SER A 140 3.92 -1.17 5.30
C SER A 140 5.06 -0.36 5.89
N ASP A 141 5.30 -0.49 7.20
CA ASP A 141 6.48 0.08 7.86
C ASP A 141 7.71 -0.86 7.82
N GLY A 142 7.57 -2.01 7.14
CA GLY A 142 8.59 -3.06 7.05
C GLY A 142 8.53 -4.11 8.17
N ALA A 143 7.67 -3.94 9.17
CA ALA A 143 7.38 -4.93 10.21
C ALA A 143 5.88 -5.26 10.30
N ASN A 144 5.04 -4.23 10.20
CA ASN A 144 3.61 -4.21 10.37
C ASN A 144 2.96 -3.33 9.28
N TRP A 145 1.63 -3.26 9.32
CA TRP A 145 0.86 -2.33 8.52
C TRP A 145 0.37 -1.17 9.39
N THR A 146 0.52 0.06 8.91
CA THR A 146 -0.14 1.25 9.46
C THR A 146 -1.28 1.64 8.53
N TYR A 147 -2.43 2.02 9.08
CA TYR A 147 -3.58 2.42 8.27
C TYR A 147 -4.29 3.67 8.77
N GLY A 148 -5.03 4.33 7.88
CA GLY A 148 -5.82 5.52 8.21
C GLY A 148 -6.93 5.79 7.20
N HIS A 149 -7.86 6.68 7.55
CA HIS A 149 -8.93 7.13 6.65
C HIS A 149 -8.37 8.08 5.59
N LEU A 150 -8.70 7.84 4.31
CA LEU A 150 -8.53 8.82 3.24
C LEU A 150 -9.80 9.66 3.09
N GLY A 151 -9.80 10.85 3.68
CA GLY A 151 -10.93 11.78 3.70
C GLY A 151 -11.03 12.52 5.03
N PHE A 152 -11.87 13.57 5.07
CA PHE A 152 -12.22 14.30 6.29
C PHE A 152 -13.54 13.80 6.86
#